data_AF-I9UTS6-F1
#
_entry.id   AF-I9UTS6-F1
#
_cell.length_a   1.000
_cell.length_b   1.000
_cell.length_c   1.000
_cell.angle_alpha   90.00
_cell.angle_beta   90.00
_cell.angle_gamma   90.00
#
_symmetry.space_group_name_H-M   'P 1'
#
loop_
_entity.id
_entity.type
_entity.pdbx_description
1 polymer ?
#
loop_
_entity_poly.entity_id
_entity_poly.type
_entity_poly.pdbx_seq_one_letter_code
_entity_poly.pdbx_strand_id
1 'polypeptide(L)'
;MTAQNRFYRPISEQDTQAGYVDIFLCPLLDIYSGMKHSYIVELKYAKYKDPESRVEELRLEGITQANRYAETETVKNAVDATQLHKIVVVYKGMDMPVCEEI
;
A
#
# COMPACT_ATOMS: atom_id res chain seq x y z
N MET A 1 15.01 9.34 -3.37
CA MET A 1 15.63 8.15 -3.98
C MET A 1 14.50 7.24 -4.40
N THR A 2 14.27 7.04 -5.69
CA THR A 2 13.29 6.04 -6.16
C THR A 2 13.91 4.66 -5.94
N ALA A 3 13.21 3.80 -5.20
CA ALA A 3 13.65 2.43 -5.00
C ALA A 3 13.72 1.72 -6.37
N GLN A 4 14.86 1.11 -6.69
CA GLN A 4 15.03 0.38 -7.94
C GLN A 4 14.46 -1.04 -7.77
N ASN A 5 13.38 -1.35 -8.50
CA ASN A 5 12.85 -2.70 -8.62
C ASN A 5 12.73 -3.04 -10.12
N ARG A 6 13.08 -4.28 -10.48
CA ARG A 6 13.10 -4.73 -11.87
C ARG A 6 11.69 -4.89 -12.46
N PHE A 7 10.71 -5.26 -11.64
CA PHE A 7 9.37 -5.66 -12.08
C PHE A 7 8.31 -4.61 -11.77
N TYR A 8 8.50 -3.86 -10.69
CA TYR A 8 7.58 -2.82 -10.24
C TYR A 8 8.25 -1.46 -10.30
N ARG A 9 7.45 -0.43 -10.52
CA ARG A 9 7.79 0.96 -10.20
C ARG A 9 7.19 1.28 -8.83
N PRO A 10 7.99 1.36 -7.76
CA PRO A 10 7.50 1.80 -6.46
C PRO A 10 7.14 3.28 -6.56
N ILE A 11 5.92 3.62 -6.19
CA ILE A 11 5.41 4.99 -6.10
C ILE A 11 5.07 5.22 -4.63
N SER A 12 5.76 6.17 -3.99
CA SER A 12 5.52 6.49 -2.58
C SER A 12 4.53 7.64 -2.43
N GLU A 13 3.95 7.78 -1.24
CA GLU A 13 3.13 8.94 -0.87
C GLU A 13 3.80 10.28 -1.24
N GLN A 14 5.11 10.40 -0.99
CA GLN A 14 5.90 11.61 -1.26
C GLN A 14 5.94 11.96 -2.76
N ASP A 15 5.82 10.94 -3.62
CA ASP A 15 5.79 11.11 -5.07
C ASP A 15 4.40 11.55 -5.58
N THR A 16 3.36 11.49 -4.74
CA THR A 16 1.94 11.71 -5.12
C THR A 16 1.31 12.97 -4.48
N GLN A 17 2.10 13.98 -4.15
CA GLN A 17 1.64 15.19 -3.41
C GLN A 17 1.05 14.87 -2.02
N ALA A 18 1.56 13.81 -1.35
CA ALA A 18 1.19 13.42 0.02
C ALA A 18 -0.27 12.97 0.21
N GLY A 19 -0.87 12.34 -0.80
CA GLY A 19 -2.33 12.24 -0.86
C GLY A 19 -2.98 10.98 -0.30
N TYR A 20 -2.34 9.79 -0.34
CA TYR A 20 -3.17 8.58 -0.37
C TYR A 20 -2.64 7.31 0.30
N VAL A 21 -1.50 6.75 -0.09
CA VAL A 21 -0.97 5.51 0.51
C VAL A 21 0.55 5.49 0.56
N ASP A 22 1.12 4.75 1.50
CA ASP A 22 2.58 4.68 1.69
C ASP A 22 3.31 4.18 0.44
N ILE A 23 2.87 3.06 -0.15
CA ILE A 23 3.54 2.42 -1.29
C ILE A 23 2.54 1.82 -2.28
N PHE A 24 2.66 2.21 -3.55
CA PHE A 24 2.08 1.51 -4.67
C PHE A 24 3.16 0.84 -5.52
N LEU A 25 3.07 -0.48 -5.67
CA LEU A 25 3.89 -1.27 -6.58
C LEU A 25 3.19 -1.36 -7.93
N CYS A 26 3.41 -0.31 -8.74
CA CYS A 26 2.88 -0.21 -10.09
C CYS A 26 3.60 -1.22 -11.01
N PRO A 27 2.88 -2.12 -11.69
CA PRO A 27 3.50 -3.14 -12.54
C PRO A 27 4.08 -2.51 -13.81
N LEU A 28 5.29 -2.93 -14.22
CA LEU A 28 5.92 -2.46 -15.46
C LEU A 28 5.46 -3.26 -16.67
N LEU A 29 4.18 -3.16 -17.03
CA LEU A 29 3.54 -3.96 -18.09
C LEU A 29 4.10 -3.72 -19.49
N ASP A 30 4.64 -2.51 -19.77
CA ASP A 30 5.29 -2.19 -21.04
C ASP A 30 6.55 -3.06 -21.30
N ILE A 31 7.21 -3.50 -20.22
CA ILE A 31 8.43 -4.30 -20.27
C ILE A 31 8.11 -5.78 -19.98
N TYR A 32 7.15 -6.02 -19.08
CA TYR A 32 6.78 -7.34 -18.59
C TYR A 32 5.27 -7.56 -18.70
N SER A 33 4.77 -7.76 -19.92
CA SER A 33 3.34 -7.97 -20.19
C SER A 33 2.74 -9.20 -19.51
N GLY A 34 3.56 -10.15 -19.05
CA GLY A 34 3.11 -11.34 -18.33
C GLY A 34 2.87 -11.15 -16.83
N MET A 35 3.04 -9.94 -16.30
CA MET A 35 2.75 -9.68 -14.88
C MET A 35 1.26 -9.83 -14.59
N LYS A 36 0.95 -10.43 -13.44
CA LYS A 36 -0.43 -10.75 -13.03
C LYS A 36 -0.88 -10.03 -11.78
N HIS A 37 0.04 -9.40 -11.05
CA HIS A 37 -0.21 -8.88 -9.71
C HIS A 37 0.34 -7.48 -9.57
N SER A 38 -0.41 -6.62 -8.90
CA SER A 38 -0.03 -5.29 -8.44
C SER A 38 -0.38 -5.14 -6.96
N TYR A 39 0.27 -4.21 -6.26
CA TYR A 39 0.13 -4.12 -4.80
C TYR A 39 0.01 -2.68 -4.33
N ILE A 40 -0.94 -2.42 -3.44
CA ILE A 40 -0.94 -1.27 -2.54
C ILE A 40 -0.53 -1.79 -1.17
N VAL A 41 0.44 -1.14 -0.54
CA VAL A 41 0.86 -1.43 0.83
C VAL A 41 0.69 -0.16 1.65
N GLU A 42 -0.19 -0.23 2.64
CA GLU A 42 -0.50 0.85 3.56
C GLU A 42 0.09 0.55 4.94
N LEU A 43 0.88 1.48 5.46
CA LEU A 43 1.59 1.36 6.73
C LEU A 43 0.97 2.29 7.77
N LYS A 44 0.80 1.76 8.97
CA LYS A 44 0.38 2.55 10.14
C LYS A 44 1.29 2.27 11.32
N TYR A 45 1.44 3.27 12.17
CA TYR A 45 2.36 3.22 13.31
C TYR A 45 1.65 3.64 14.59
N ALA A 46 1.50 2.70 15.51
CA ALA A 46 1.15 2.94 16.92
C ALA A 46 2.42 3.11 17.75
N LYS A 47 2.36 3.92 18.81
CA LYS A 47 3.43 4.00 19.80
C LYS A 47 3.37 2.79 20.73
N TYR A 48 4.52 2.39 21.28
CA TYR A 48 4.61 1.26 22.22
C TYR A 48 3.62 1.35 23.39
N LYS A 49 3.38 2.58 23.89
CA LYS A 49 2.48 2.86 25.01
C LYS A 49 0.99 2.97 24.62
N ASP A 50 0.66 2.95 23.33
CA ASP A 50 -0.73 3.09 22.90
C ASP A 50 -1.50 1.81 23.23
N PRO A 51 -2.80 1.91 23.56
CA PRO A 51 -3.62 0.75 23.84
C PRO A 51 -3.81 -0.12 22.58
N GLU A 52 -4.16 -1.40 22.76
CA GLU A 52 -4.48 -2.30 21.63
C GLU A 52 -5.64 -1.78 20.78
N SER A 53 -6.58 -1.04 21.38
CA SER A 53 -7.66 -0.39 20.62
C SER A 53 -7.15 0.58 19.56
N ARG A 54 -5.99 1.23 19.79
CA ARG A 54 -5.39 2.13 18.79
C ARG A 54 -4.84 1.35 17.60
N VAL A 55 -4.35 0.13 17.80
CA VAL A 55 -3.92 -0.74 16.70
C VAL A 55 -5.10 -1.06 15.78
N GLU A 56 -6.25 -1.39 16.37
CA GLU A 56 -7.48 -1.68 15.60
C GLU A 56 -8.02 -0.44 14.87
N GLU A 57 -8.03 0.72 15.52
CA GLU A 57 -8.40 1.99 14.85
C GLU A 57 -7.49 2.25 13.64
N LEU A 58 -6.17 2.13 13.82
CA LEU A 58 -5.19 2.31 12.74
C LEU A 58 -5.38 1.29 11.61
N ARG A 59 -5.69 0.03 11.94
CA ARG A 59 -6.03 -1.00 10.95
C ARG A 59 -7.21 -0.55 10.08
N LEU A 60 -8.32 -0.13 10.70
CA LEU A 60 -9.52 0.32 9.97
C LEU A 60 -9.26 1.60 9.14
N GLU A 61 -8.47 2.54 9.68
CA GLU A 61 -8.00 3.73 8.96
C GLU A 61 -7.18 3.33 7.72
N GLY A 62 -6.25 2.39 7.86
CA GLY A 62 -5.43 1.87 6.76
C GLY A 62 -6.25 1.17 5.69
N ILE A 63 -7.22 0.34 6.09
CA ILE A 63 -8.17 -0.32 5.17
C ILE A 63 -8.92 0.72 4.34
N THR A 64 -9.43 1.76 5.01
CA THR A 64 -10.18 2.83 4.35
C THR A 64 -9.31 3.59 3.34
N GLN A 65 -8.06 3.88 3.69
CA GLN A 65 -7.11 4.59 2.81
C GLN A 65 -6.69 3.74 1.60
N ALA A 66 -6.33 2.47 1.83
CA ALA A 66 -5.98 1.54 0.76
C ALA A 66 -7.13 1.36 -0.24
N ASN A 67 -8.37 1.18 0.25
CA ASN A 67 -9.55 1.09 -0.61
C ASN A 67 -9.81 2.39 -1.39
N ARG A 68 -9.71 3.55 -0.73
CA ARG A 68 -9.90 4.85 -1.40
C ARG A 68 -8.89 5.05 -2.52
N TYR A 69 -7.63 4.68 -2.30
CA TYR A 69 -6.59 4.84 -3.31
C TYR A 69 -6.74 3.88 -4.48
N ALA A 70 -7.14 2.64 -4.22
CA ALA A 70 -7.46 1.65 -5.25
C ALA A 70 -8.54 2.16 -6.23
N GLU A 71 -9.45 3.02 -5.75
CA GLU A 71 -10.51 3.59 -6.57
C GLU A 71 -10.09 4.78 -7.46
N THR A 72 -8.87 5.30 -7.29
CA THR A 72 -8.37 6.44 -8.08
C THR A 72 -8.11 6.06 -9.54
N GLU A 73 -8.29 7.02 -10.45
CA GLU A 73 -7.99 6.81 -11.88
C GLU A 73 -6.52 6.43 -12.12
N THR A 74 -5.60 7.00 -11.33
CA THR A 74 -4.17 6.68 -11.39
C THR A 74 -3.93 5.18 -11.18
N VAL A 75 -4.53 4.59 -10.14
CA VAL A 75 -4.37 3.16 -9.87
C VAL A 75 -5.11 2.34 -10.92
N LYS A 76 -6.38 2.63 -11.20
CA LYS A 76 -7.18 1.89 -12.18
C LYS A 76 -6.51 1.80 -13.55
N ASN A 77 -5.91 2.89 -14.01
CA ASN A 77 -5.20 2.93 -15.29
C ASN A 77 -3.85 2.22 -15.25
N ALA A 78 -3.19 2.16 -14.08
CA ALA A 78 -1.88 1.55 -13.93
C ALA A 78 -1.92 0.03 -13.69
N VAL A 79 -2.98 -0.48 -13.06
CA VAL A 79 -3.10 -1.92 -12.76
C VAL A 79 -3.53 -2.75 -13.96
N ASP A 80 -4.24 -2.15 -14.92
CA ASP A 80 -4.74 -2.79 -16.14
C ASP A 80 -5.37 -4.17 -15.86
N ALA A 81 -4.83 -5.26 -16.44
CA ALA A 81 -5.33 -6.62 -16.27
C ALA A 81 -4.79 -7.35 -15.02
N THR A 82 -3.97 -6.70 -14.19
CA THR A 82 -3.41 -7.34 -12.98
C THR A 82 -4.43 -7.43 -11.85
N GLN A 83 -4.31 -8.48 -11.04
CA GLN A 83 -4.98 -8.54 -9.74
C GLN A 83 -4.32 -7.53 -8.80
N LEU A 84 -5.09 -6.55 -8.33
CA LEU A 84 -4.65 -5.60 -7.33
C LEU A 84 -4.83 -6.18 -5.92
N HIS A 85 -3.73 -6.37 -5.22
CA HIS A 85 -3.68 -6.74 -3.82
C HIS A 85 -3.54 -5.48 -2.96
N LYS A 86 -4.30 -5.39 -1.87
CA LYS A 86 -4.19 -4.30 -0.90
C LYS A 86 -3.77 -4.89 0.43
N ILE A 87 -2.64 -4.45 0.95
CA ILE A 87 -2.04 -4.97 2.18
C ILE A 87 -2.02 -3.84 3.20
N VAL A 88 -2.53 -4.12 4.39
CA VAL A 88 -2.48 -3.20 5.53
C VAL A 88 -1.52 -3.77 6.57
N VAL A 89 -0.56 -2.95 6.99
CA VAL A 89 0.41 -3.29 8.03
C VAL A 89 0.34 -2.26 9.13
N VAL A 90 0.16 -2.72 10.37
CA VAL A 90 0.23 -1.85 11.56
C VAL A 90 1.42 -2.29 12.40
N TYR A 91 2.36 -1.37 12.61
CA TYR A 91 3.45 -1.52 13.56
C TYR A 91 3.09 -0.92 14.91
N LYS A 92 3.51 -1.55 16.00
CA LYS A 92 3.47 -1.00 17.36
C LYS A 92 4.87 -1.12 17.97
N GLY A 93 5.60 -0.01 18.00
CA GLY A 93 7.02 -0.07 18.33
C GLY A 93 7.79 -0.94 17.33
N MET A 94 8.32 -2.07 17.78
CA MET A 94 9.05 -3.05 16.94
C MET A 94 8.19 -4.25 16.51
N ASP A 95 6.97 -4.36 17.05
CA ASP A 95 6.07 -5.46 16.73
C ASP A 95 5.19 -5.11 15.52
N MET A 96 4.79 -6.13 14.76
CA MET A 96 3.89 -6.02 13.62
C MET A 96 2.60 -6.80 13.91
N PRO A 97 1.72 -6.31 14.80
CA PRO A 97 0.50 -7.02 15.21
C PRO A 97 -0.52 -7.21 14.07
N VAL A 98 -0.46 -6.41 13.01
CA VAL A 98 -1.34 -6.53 11.83
C VAL A 98 -0.50 -6.57 10.57
N CYS A 99 -0.73 -7.58 9.74
CA CYS A 99 -0.22 -7.70 8.38
C CYS A 99 -1.18 -8.61 7.61
N GLU A 100 -2.08 -8.03 6.84
CA GLU A 100 -3.15 -8.75 6.16
C GLU A 100 -3.46 -8.16 4.78
N GLU A 101 -4.00 -9.01 3.91
CA GLU A 101 -4.60 -8.61 2.64
C GLU A 101 -6.12 -8.44 2.80
N ILE A 102 -6.70 -7.42 2.16
CA ILE A 102 -8.10 -6.97 2.34
C ILE A 102 -8.93 -6.88 1.05
#